data_AF-A0A960ES29-F1
#
_entry.id   AF-A0A960ES29-F1
#
_cell.length_a   1.000
_cell.length_b   1.000
_cell.length_c   1.000
_cell.angle_alpha   90.00
_cell.angle_beta   90.00
_cell.angle_gamma   90.00
#
_symmetry.space_group_name_H-M   'P 1'
#
loop_
_entity.id
_entity.type
_entity.pdbx_description
1 polymer ?
#
loop_
_entity_poly.entity_id
_entity_poly.type
_entity_poly.pdbx_seq_one_letter_code
_entity_poly.pdbx_strand_id
1 'polypeptide(L)'
;MTIDFTLTPELEELRLRIRDFVEQEVKPVEAELKDPDRIEDRKDYIEKLIAMRAKAQEAGIWLPHMPKEWGGMGLGHVELAMVQAEAAKSYYGPWVFNCQAPDEGNMHTLLNWGTDEQKERY
;
A
#
# COMPACT_ATOMS: atom_id res chain seq x y z
N MET A 1 1.21 -32.79 -13.30
CA MET A 1 0.45 -32.09 -12.25
C MET A 1 0.43 -30.63 -12.62
N THR A 2 -0.76 -30.06 -12.84
CA THR A 2 -0.94 -28.62 -13.03
C THR A 2 -0.88 -27.93 -11.66
N ILE A 3 -0.16 -26.82 -11.57
CA ILE A 3 -0.17 -25.97 -10.39
C ILE A 3 -1.49 -25.19 -10.39
N ASP A 4 -2.22 -25.22 -9.29
CA ASP A 4 -3.43 -24.43 -9.09
C ASP A 4 -3.04 -23.08 -8.47
N PHE A 5 -3.43 -21.99 -9.12
CA PHE A 5 -3.16 -20.61 -8.71
C PHE A 5 -4.40 -19.91 -8.16
N THR A 6 -5.49 -20.66 -7.95
CA THR A 6 -6.74 -20.13 -7.41
C THR A 6 -6.52 -19.62 -5.99
N LEU A 7 -6.95 -18.38 -5.72
CA LEU A 7 -6.91 -17.80 -4.38
C LEU A 7 -8.02 -18.38 -3.52
N THR A 8 -7.82 -18.42 -2.19
CA THR A 8 -8.94 -18.68 -1.28
C THR A 8 -9.98 -17.56 -1.40
N PRO A 9 -11.25 -17.80 -1.07
CA PRO A 9 -12.30 -16.78 -1.12
C PRO A 9 -11.94 -15.50 -0.34
N GLU A 10 -11.28 -15.64 0.81
CA GLU A 10 -10.88 -14.52 1.65
C GLU A 10 -9.79 -13.67 0.99
N LEU A 11 -8.84 -14.32 0.31
CA LEU A 11 -7.78 -13.63 -0.42
C LEU A 11 -8.28 -12.98 -1.71
N GLU A 12 -9.23 -13.63 -2.38
CA GLU A 12 -9.93 -13.07 -3.52
C GLU A 12 -10.67 -11.78 -3.13
N GLU A 13 -11.40 -11.82 -2.01
CA GLU A 13 -12.10 -10.65 -1.47
C GLU A 13 -11.14 -9.51 -1.14
N LEU A 14 -10.03 -9.81 -0.45
CA LEU A 14 -9.01 -8.81 -0.15
C LEU A 14 -8.41 -8.20 -1.43
N ARG A 15 -8.07 -9.03 -2.42
CA ARG A 15 -7.54 -8.54 -3.71
C ARG A 15 -8.54 -7.62 -4.41
N LEU A 16 -9.82 -7.99 -4.45
CA LEU A 16 -10.87 -7.18 -5.05
C LEU A 16 -11.07 -5.85 -4.31
N ARG A 17 -11.05 -5.84 -2.98
CA ARG A 17 -11.10 -4.61 -2.19
C ARG A 17 -9.95 -3.65 -2.53
N ILE A 18 -8.72 -4.18 -2.66
CA ILE A 18 -7.54 -3.37 -3.02
C ILE A 18 -7.66 -2.86 -4.45
N ARG A 19 -8.09 -3.71 -5.39
CA ARG A 19 -8.36 -3.31 -6.77
C ARG A 19 -9.35 -2.15 -6.82
N ASP A 20 -10.49 -2.30 -6.14
CA ASP A 20 -11.55 -1.30 -6.15
C ASP A 20 -11.07 0.01 -5.51
N PHE A 21 -10.30 -0.07 -4.42
CA PHE A 21 -9.67 1.11 -3.83
C PHE A 21 -8.71 1.82 -4.81
N VAL A 22 -7.87 1.07 -5.53
CA VAL A 22 -6.98 1.66 -6.54
C VAL A 22 -7.78 2.36 -7.64
N GLU A 23 -8.84 1.73 -8.16
CA GLU A 23 -9.67 2.30 -9.23
C GLU A 23 -10.48 3.52 -8.79
N GLN A 24 -11.02 3.50 -7.57
CA GLN A 24 -11.99 4.50 -7.10
C GLN A 24 -11.37 5.64 -6.30
N GLU A 25 -10.29 5.37 -5.56
CA GLU A 25 -9.69 6.35 -4.65
C GLU A 25 -8.33 6.85 -5.14
N VAL A 26 -7.52 5.98 -5.77
CA VAL A 26 -6.14 6.35 -6.15
C VAL A 26 -6.06 6.91 -7.57
N LYS A 27 -6.57 6.19 -8.57
CA LYS A 27 -6.45 6.60 -9.98
C LYS A 27 -7.09 7.96 -10.31
N PRO A 28 -8.25 8.35 -9.76
CA PRO A 28 -8.82 9.66 -10.04
C PRO A 28 -7.91 10.79 -9.56
N VAL A 29 -7.37 10.67 -8.34
CA VAL A 29 -6.43 11.64 -7.78
C VAL A 29 -5.11 11.60 -8.55
N GLU A 30 -4.60 10.43 -8.93
CA GLU A 30 -3.41 10.32 -9.79
C GLU A 30 -3.60 11.08 -11.11
N ALA A 31 -4.77 11.01 -11.73
CA ALA A 31 -5.07 11.74 -12.95
C ALA A 31 -5.10 13.25 -12.73
N GLU A 32 -5.67 13.72 -11.60
CA GLU A 32 -5.57 15.13 -11.20
C GLU A 32 -4.12 15.56 -10.99
N LEU A 33 -3.31 14.73 -10.33
CA LEU A 33 -1.92 15.07 -10.02
C LEU A 33 -1.00 15.10 -11.25
N LYS A 34 -1.44 14.50 -12.36
CA LYS A 34 -0.73 14.53 -13.66
C LYS A 34 -1.12 15.74 -14.51
N ASP A 35 -2.19 16.45 -14.14
CA ASP A 35 -2.70 17.61 -14.85
C ASP A 35 -2.27 18.89 -14.10
N PRO A 36 -1.30 19.67 -14.63
CA PRO A 36 -0.82 20.88 -13.97
C PRO A 36 -1.91 21.92 -13.75
N ASP A 37 -2.98 21.91 -14.55
CA ASP A 37 -4.09 22.85 -14.41
C ASP A 37 -5.03 22.50 -13.25
N ARG A 38 -4.88 21.30 -12.66
CA ARG A 38 -5.66 20.80 -11.52
C ARG A 38 -4.90 20.80 -10.20
N ILE A 39 -3.66 21.27 -10.21
CA ILE A 39 -2.85 21.46 -9.01
C ILE A 39 -2.63 22.95 -8.84
N GLU A 40 -3.04 23.51 -7.71
CA GLU A 40 -2.83 24.93 -7.43
C GLU A 40 -1.36 25.24 -7.15
N ASP A 41 -0.75 24.45 -6.26
CA ASP A 41 0.65 24.59 -5.87
C ASP A 41 1.22 23.27 -5.31
N ARG A 42 2.47 23.32 -4.85
CA ARG A 42 3.13 22.15 -4.23
C ARG A 42 2.43 21.67 -2.96
N LYS A 43 1.76 22.56 -2.22
CA LYS A 43 1.08 22.20 -0.98
C LYS A 43 -0.18 21.39 -1.29
N ASP A 44 -1.00 21.83 -2.24
CA ASP A 44 -2.18 21.09 -2.71
C ASP A 44 -1.80 19.67 -3.21
N TYR A 45 -0.72 19.55 -3.99
CA TYR A 45 -0.19 18.25 -4.41
C TYR A 45 0.10 17.31 -3.24
N ILE A 46 0.77 17.82 -2.19
CA ILE A 46 1.13 17.03 -1.00
C ILE A 46 -0.11 16.65 -0.20
N GLU A 47 -1.07 17.58 -0.03
CA GLU A 47 -2.30 17.35 0.71
C GLU A 47 -3.16 16.25 0.05
N LYS A 48 -3.28 16.26 -1.29
CA LYS A 48 -3.96 15.21 -2.05
C LYS A 48 -3.30 13.84 -1.87
N LEU A 49 -1.97 13.76 -1.90
CA LEU A 49 -1.25 12.52 -1.63
C LEU A 49 -1.53 12.00 -0.22
N ILE A 50 -1.34 12.84 0.80
CA ILE A 50 -1.56 12.47 2.21
C ILE A 50 -3.02 12.03 2.44
N ALA A 51 -3.98 12.68 1.80
CA ALA A 51 -5.40 12.31 1.91
C ALA A 51 -5.68 10.90 1.37
N MET A 52 -5.12 10.52 0.21
CA MET A 52 -5.25 9.14 -0.29
C MET A 52 -4.69 8.11 0.70
N ARG A 53 -3.55 8.43 1.32
CA ARG A 53 -2.88 7.57 2.29
C ARG A 53 -3.72 7.38 3.56
N ALA A 54 -4.29 8.46 4.08
CA ALA A 54 -5.20 8.41 5.23
C ALA A 54 -6.42 7.51 4.95
N LYS A 55 -7.03 7.64 3.76
CA LYS A 55 -8.14 6.77 3.34
C LYS A 55 -7.75 5.29 3.31
N ALA A 56 -6.54 4.95 2.86
CA ALA A 56 -6.07 3.57 2.84
C ALA A 56 -5.89 3.01 4.26
N GLN A 57 -5.41 3.83 5.19
CA GLN A 57 -5.30 3.47 6.60
C GLN A 57 -6.69 3.25 7.24
N GLU A 58 -7.65 4.15 6.98
CA GLU A 58 -9.04 4.00 7.44
C GLU A 58 -9.73 2.77 6.85
N ALA A 59 -9.43 2.42 5.60
CA ALA A 59 -9.95 1.23 4.92
C ALA A 59 -9.29 -0.08 5.38
N GLY A 60 -8.27 -0.02 6.26
CA GLY A 60 -7.58 -1.18 6.80
C GLY A 60 -6.67 -1.89 5.80
N ILE A 61 -6.20 -1.19 4.77
CA ILE A 61 -5.31 -1.69 3.71
C ILE A 61 -3.94 -0.99 3.79
N TRP A 62 -3.36 -1.05 4.98
CA TRP A 62 -2.15 -0.33 5.36
C TRP A 62 -1.04 -1.31 5.75
N LEU A 63 0.19 -1.05 5.27
CA LEU A 63 1.37 -1.86 5.61
C LEU A 63 1.13 -3.38 5.41
N PRO A 64 0.78 -3.83 4.18
CA PRO A 64 0.41 -5.22 3.93
C PRO A 64 1.49 -6.22 4.35
N HIS A 65 2.76 -5.83 4.22
CA HIS A 65 3.94 -6.66 4.48
C HIS A 65 4.38 -6.68 5.96
N MET A 66 3.91 -5.73 6.79
CA MET A 66 4.34 -5.65 8.19
C MET A 66 3.47 -6.49 9.13
N PRO A 67 4.03 -6.99 10.24
CA PRO A 67 3.26 -7.66 11.28
C PRO A 67 2.18 -6.76 11.91
N LYS A 68 1.13 -7.39 12.43
CA LYS A 68 0.02 -6.69 13.11
C LYS A 68 0.45 -5.89 14.34
N GLU A 69 1.47 -6.37 15.06
CA GLU A 69 2.06 -5.65 16.21
C GLU A 69 2.69 -4.30 15.81
N TRP A 70 3.07 -4.14 14.54
CA TRP A 70 3.57 -2.89 13.95
C TRP A 70 2.49 -2.16 13.13
N GLY A 71 1.21 -2.53 13.31
CA GLY A 71 0.08 -1.91 12.62
C GLY A 71 -0.10 -2.33 11.15
N GLY A 72 0.59 -3.39 10.72
CA GLY A 72 0.41 -3.97 9.39
C GLY A 72 -0.65 -5.05 9.32
N MET A 73 -0.83 -5.62 8.12
CA MET A 73 -1.84 -6.67 7.89
C MET A 73 -1.32 -8.08 8.24
N GLY A 74 0.00 -8.26 8.30
CA GLY A 74 0.65 -9.55 8.58
C GLY A 74 0.51 -10.56 7.43
N LEU A 75 0.45 -10.09 6.19
CA LEU A 75 0.29 -10.97 5.03
C LEU A 75 1.56 -11.78 4.76
N GLY A 76 1.38 -13.05 4.38
CA GLY A 76 2.44 -13.90 3.85
C GLY A 76 2.87 -13.51 2.44
N HIS A 77 3.92 -14.14 1.91
CA HIS A 77 4.51 -13.76 0.61
C HIS A 77 3.53 -13.86 -0.57
N VAL A 78 2.72 -14.92 -0.62
CA VAL A 78 1.72 -15.09 -1.68
C VAL A 78 0.64 -14.02 -1.57
N GLU A 79 0.20 -13.75 -0.34
CA GLU A 79 -0.80 -12.73 0.03
C GLU A 79 -0.31 -11.30 -0.26
N LEU A 80 0.98 -11.05 -0.10
CA LEU A 80 1.58 -9.78 -0.45
C LEU A 80 1.66 -9.60 -1.97
N ALA A 81 1.96 -10.68 -2.71
CA ALA A 81 2.14 -10.60 -4.16
C ALA A 81 0.88 -10.13 -4.90
N MET A 82 -0.33 -10.60 -4.52
CA MET A 82 -1.55 -10.08 -5.17
C MET A 82 -1.91 -8.67 -4.73
N VAL A 83 -1.63 -8.28 -3.47
CA VAL A 83 -1.79 -6.88 -3.04
C VAL A 83 -0.89 -5.98 -3.87
N GLN A 84 0.39 -6.32 -4.00
CA GLN A 84 1.34 -5.54 -4.80
C GLN A 84 0.96 -5.52 -6.29
N ALA A 85 0.47 -6.63 -6.84
CA ALA A 85 0.03 -6.68 -8.24
C ALA A 85 -1.14 -5.74 -8.54
N GLU A 86 -2.07 -5.54 -7.59
CA GLU A 86 -3.15 -4.54 -7.73
C GLU A 86 -2.64 -3.12 -7.46
N ALA A 87 -1.85 -2.92 -6.40
CA ALA A 87 -1.29 -1.63 -6.04
C ALA A 87 -0.46 -1.03 -7.19
N ALA A 88 0.37 -1.84 -7.84
CA ALA A 88 1.24 -1.42 -8.93
C ALA A 88 0.50 -1.01 -10.23
N LYS A 89 -0.83 -1.18 -10.30
CA LYS A 89 -1.64 -0.67 -11.42
C LYS A 89 -1.88 0.84 -11.35
N SER A 90 -1.40 1.50 -10.30
CA SER A 90 -1.31 2.94 -10.15
C SER A 90 0.11 3.32 -9.74
N TYR A 91 0.57 4.49 -10.20
CA TYR A 91 1.88 5.03 -9.84
C TYR A 91 2.00 5.29 -8.33
N TYR A 92 0.93 5.80 -7.70
CA TYR A 92 0.92 6.10 -6.28
C TYR A 92 0.41 4.95 -5.41
N GLY A 93 -0.12 3.87 -5.99
CA GLY A 93 -0.73 2.75 -5.25
C GLY A 93 0.18 2.19 -4.14
N PRO A 94 1.43 1.77 -4.44
CA PRO A 94 2.34 1.29 -3.40
C PRO A 94 2.63 2.33 -2.33
N TRP A 95 2.74 3.61 -2.71
CA TRP A 95 2.94 4.70 -1.75
C TRP A 95 1.72 4.91 -0.85
N VAL A 96 0.51 4.81 -1.39
CA VAL A 96 -0.74 4.97 -0.65
C VAL A 96 -0.94 3.86 0.39
N PHE A 97 -0.55 2.62 0.08
CA PHE A 97 -0.61 1.50 1.04
C PHE A 97 0.63 1.38 1.95
N ASN A 98 1.60 2.28 1.77
CA ASN A 98 2.89 2.28 2.43
C ASN A 98 3.71 1.00 2.22
N CYS A 99 3.72 0.48 0.99
CA CYS A 99 4.50 -0.69 0.55
C CYS A 99 5.38 -0.39 -0.66
N GLN A 100 5.79 0.87 -0.82
CA GLN A 100 6.74 1.31 -1.85
C GLN A 100 8.19 1.00 -1.46
N ALA A 101 9.03 0.74 -2.46
CA ALA A 101 10.47 0.86 -2.31
C ALA A 101 10.88 2.34 -2.15
N PRO A 102 11.93 2.66 -1.37
CA PRO A 102 12.75 1.74 -0.57
C PRO A 102 12.16 1.42 0.82
N ASP A 103 11.07 2.07 1.22
CA ASP A 103 10.58 2.06 2.60
C ASP A 103 10.14 0.67 3.07
N GLU A 104 9.49 -0.14 2.20
CA GLU A 104 9.20 -1.55 2.48
C GLU A 104 10.48 -2.32 2.88
N GLY A 105 11.56 -2.17 2.11
CA GLY A 105 12.83 -2.81 2.40
C GLY A 105 13.47 -2.31 3.69
N ASN A 106 13.37 -1.01 3.97
CA ASN A 106 13.87 -0.41 5.20
C ASN A 106 13.09 -0.93 6.42
N MET A 107 11.76 -1.02 6.34
CA MET A 107 10.91 -1.56 7.39
C MET A 107 11.21 -3.03 7.67
N HIS A 108 11.36 -3.86 6.62
CA HIS A 108 11.82 -5.24 6.79
C HIS A 108 13.22 -5.33 7.40
N THR A 109 14.10 -4.38 7.09
CA THR A 109 15.46 -4.35 7.65
C THR A 109 15.41 -4.09 9.15
N LEU A 110 14.66 -3.08 9.58
CA LEU A 110 14.48 -2.77 10.99
C LEU A 110 13.78 -3.91 11.74
N LEU A 111 12.76 -4.53 11.14
CA LEU A 111 12.04 -5.64 11.76
C LEU A 111 12.96 -6.83 12.09
N ASN A 112 13.84 -7.20 11.17
CA ASN A 112 14.68 -8.39 11.31
C ASN A 112 16.00 -8.12 12.04
N TRP A 113 16.59 -6.93 11.86
CA TRP A 113 17.96 -6.64 12.32
C TRP A 113 18.08 -5.39 13.19
N GLY A 114 16.99 -4.64 13.39
CA GLY A 114 16.96 -3.52 14.32
C GLY A 114 17.05 -3.98 15.78
N THR A 115 17.83 -3.25 16.57
CA THR A 115 17.76 -3.29 18.04
C THR A 115 16.40 -2.80 18.54
N ASP A 116 16.04 -3.12 19.78
CA ASP A 116 14.77 -2.66 20.37
C ASP A 116 14.65 -1.12 20.34
N GLU A 117 15.75 -0.41 20.63
CA GLU A 117 15.79 1.06 20.54
C GLU A 117 15.54 1.55 19.11
N GLN A 118 16.12 0.89 18.09
CA GLN A 118 15.89 1.26 16.69
C GLN A 118 14.45 1.00 16.27
N LYS A 119 13.85 -0.11 16.69
CA LYS A 119 12.46 -0.46 16.39
C LYS A 119 11.46 0.46 17.08
N GLU A 120 11.75 0.92 18.29
CA GLU A 120 10.89 1.89 18.99
C GLU A 120 10.98 3.29 18.37
N ARG A 121 12.18 3.68 17.92
CA ARG A 121 12.44 5.03 17.40
C ARG A 121 11.96 5.25 15.96
N TYR A 122 12.05 4.24 15.11
CA TYR A 122 11.84 4.33 13.67
C TYR A 122 10.67 3.46 13.22
#